data_AF-A0AAE0LUQ0-F1
#
_entry.id   AF-A0AAE0LUQ0-F1
#
_cell.length_a   1.000
_cell.length_b   1.000
_cell.length_c   1.000
_cell.angle_alpha   90.00
_cell.angle_beta   90.00
_cell.angle_gamma   90.00
#
_symmetry.space_group_name_H-M   'P 1'
#
loop_
_entity.id
_entity.type
_entity.pdbx_description
1 polymer ?
#
loop_
_entity_poly.entity_id
_entity_poly.type
_entity_poly.pdbx_seq_one_letter_code
_entity_poly.pdbx_strand_id
1 'polypeptide(L)'
;MSRPTSPHKPDQQRAAKVLQALEDLQCTSGDSSDEYTIIKLSEPISSSSASNNNNPTPAPARTSDVSTASLDTPTPTSLEADLAHYRELFAKLRFSYVEQVTKEKFIRAIVGDPPQIVSAQENAELEAGNAAAKAALKRLKTDVAAMVAELETRGRGLVARYEVVREELAVLRALPAEIDGLEERVRDLRAQHALLRAAGVGPEMSMPLGKTRALVEGRRRELGGLEREVEVVGGQVPRKRKEVERLRGEVAALENRRANSEAAAREAKRRRENAQGGVEDELEARGRWYRASETVLRQVLDLKG
;
A
#
# COMPACT_ATOMS: atom_id res chain seq x y z
N MET A 1 6.07 16.57 -38.64
CA MET A 1 5.03 16.05 -37.73
C MET A 1 5.40 16.46 -36.31
N SER A 2 4.79 17.55 -35.84
CA SER A 2 5.09 18.21 -34.57
C SER A 2 4.62 17.34 -33.40
N ARG A 3 5.54 17.02 -32.47
CA ARG A 3 5.19 16.33 -31.21
C ARG A 3 4.23 17.21 -30.40
N PRO A 4 3.15 16.66 -29.82
CA PRO A 4 2.31 17.41 -28.90
C PRO A 4 3.13 17.73 -27.65
N THR A 5 3.29 19.02 -27.38
CA THR A 5 3.81 19.54 -26.13
C THR A 5 2.95 19.04 -24.98
N SER A 6 3.61 18.42 -24.00
CA SER A 6 3.01 17.78 -22.82
C SER A 6 2.00 18.70 -22.10
N PRO A 7 0.78 18.22 -21.77
CA PRO A 7 -0.21 18.99 -20.99
C PRO A 7 0.19 19.19 -19.53
N HIS A 8 1.30 18.60 -19.05
CA HIS A 8 1.72 18.64 -17.64
C HIS A 8 2.46 19.92 -17.21
N LYS A 9 3.07 20.66 -18.15
CA LYS A 9 3.80 21.90 -17.83
C LYS A 9 2.95 23.02 -17.19
N PRO A 10 1.70 23.31 -17.61
CA PRO A 10 0.90 24.36 -16.98
C PRO A 10 0.53 24.04 -15.53
N ASP A 11 0.34 22.76 -15.19
CA ASP A 11 -0.07 22.36 -13.84
C ASP A 11 1.11 22.38 -12.86
N GLN A 12 2.30 21.98 -13.31
CA GLN A 12 3.55 22.14 -12.53
C GLN A 12 3.87 23.61 -12.26
N GLN A 13 3.66 24.50 -13.24
CA GLN A 13 3.84 25.94 -13.06
C GLN A 13 2.82 26.55 -12.09
N ARG A 14 1.59 26.04 -12.08
CA ARG A 14 0.57 26.46 -11.09
C ARG A 14 0.92 25.97 -9.70
N ALA A 15 1.33 24.71 -9.55
CA ALA A 15 1.79 24.16 -8.27
C ALA A 15 3.00 24.92 -7.72
N ALA A 16 4.00 25.23 -8.57
CA ALA A 16 5.16 26.02 -8.19
C ALA A 16 4.78 27.46 -7.76
N LYS A 17 3.84 28.10 -8.47
CA LYS A 17 3.32 29.43 -8.07
C LYS A 17 2.56 29.38 -6.74
N VAL A 18 1.81 28.32 -6.48
CA VAL A 18 1.10 28.12 -5.21
C VAL A 18 2.09 27.89 -4.07
N LEU A 19 3.13 27.07 -4.29
CA LEU A 19 4.19 26.86 -3.31
C LEU A 19 4.98 28.14 -3.04
N GLN A 20 5.31 28.92 -4.07
CA GLN A 20 5.99 30.20 -3.90
C GLN A 20 5.11 31.21 -3.14
N ALA A 21 3.80 31.29 -3.47
CA ALA A 21 2.87 32.13 -2.71
C ALA A 21 2.71 31.67 -1.25
N LEU A 22 2.80 30.36 -0.99
CA LEU A 22 2.79 29.80 0.37
C LEU A 22 4.09 30.08 1.12
N GLU A 23 5.24 30.03 0.45
CA GLU A 23 6.53 30.44 0.99
C GLU A 23 6.54 31.94 1.27
N ASP A 24 5.98 32.79 0.41
CA ASP A 24 5.85 34.23 0.64
C ASP A 24 4.92 34.53 1.82
N LEU A 25 3.79 33.82 1.94
CA LEU A 25 2.91 33.89 3.10
C LEU A 25 3.58 33.38 4.37
N GLN A 26 4.46 32.37 4.26
CA GLN A 26 5.24 31.89 5.39
C GLN A 26 6.44 32.76 5.74
N CYS A 27 7.08 33.45 4.80
CA CYS A 27 8.16 34.39 5.07
C CYS A 27 7.64 35.68 5.67
N THR A 28 6.46 36.15 5.23
CA THR A 28 5.74 37.25 5.89
C THR A 28 5.23 36.88 7.28
N SER A 29 5.05 35.58 7.57
CA SER A 29 4.81 35.05 8.92
C SER A 29 6.05 34.35 9.54
N GLY A 30 7.22 34.53 8.94
CA GLY A 30 8.37 33.61 9.04
C GLY A 30 9.46 34.01 10.00
N ASP A 31 9.32 35.17 10.64
CA ASP A 31 10.12 35.52 11.82
C ASP A 31 9.32 35.35 13.12
N SER A 32 8.02 35.06 13.03
CA SER A 32 7.16 34.76 14.18
C SER A 32 6.97 33.25 14.30
N SER A 33 7.98 32.57 14.83
CA SER A 33 7.74 31.40 15.71
C SER A 33 7.09 31.81 17.05
N ASP A 34 6.37 32.92 17.03
CA ASP A 34 5.37 33.32 17.98
C ASP A 34 4.08 32.64 17.60
N GLU A 35 3.98 31.36 18.00
CA GLU A 35 2.70 30.88 18.49
C GLU A 35 2.15 31.98 19.40
N TYR A 36 1.11 32.68 18.95
CA TYR A 36 0.34 33.64 19.75
C TYR A 36 -0.38 32.87 20.86
N THR A 37 0.41 32.33 21.77
CA THR A 37 -0.04 31.73 23.01
C THR A 37 -0.34 32.89 23.93
N ILE A 38 -1.44 32.78 24.67
CA ILE A 38 -1.83 33.73 25.73
C ILE A 38 -0.65 34.06 26.65
N ILE A 39 0.28 33.10 26.80
CA ILE A 39 1.54 33.19 27.53
C ILE A 39 2.46 34.31 27.00
N LYS A 40 2.71 34.39 25.68
CA LYS A 40 3.52 35.48 25.08
C LYS A 40 2.84 36.85 25.16
N LEU A 41 1.51 36.89 25.13
CA LEU A 41 0.73 38.12 25.30
C LEU A 41 0.67 38.60 26.76
N SER A 42 0.92 37.70 27.72
CA SER A 42 0.93 38.00 29.15
C SER A 42 2.31 38.41 29.69
N GLU A 43 3.36 38.34 28.87
CA GLU A 43 4.65 38.88 29.26
C GLU A 43 4.55 40.39 29.48
N PRO A 44 5.18 40.94 30.54
CA PRO A 44 5.13 42.37 30.80
C PRO A 44 5.67 43.13 29.59
N ILE A 45 4.95 44.15 29.11
CA ILE A 45 5.43 45.06 28.04
C ILE A 45 6.80 45.70 28.39
N SER A 46 7.22 45.61 29.66
CA SER A 46 8.54 46.03 30.15
C SER A 46 9.70 45.11 29.74
N SER A 47 9.50 43.82 29.43
CA SER A 47 10.60 42.92 29.04
C SER A 47 11.09 43.19 27.61
N SER A 48 10.20 43.62 26.70
CA SER A 48 10.56 43.99 25.32
C SER A 48 11.31 45.32 25.23
N SER A 49 11.28 46.16 26.28
CA SER A 49 12.06 47.40 26.37
C SER A 49 13.44 47.23 27.02
N ALA A 50 13.75 46.07 27.60
CA ALA A 50 15.05 45.78 28.23
C ALA A 50 16.13 45.31 27.24
N SER A 51 15.77 44.93 26.01
CA SER A 51 16.74 44.41 25.02
C SER A 51 17.59 45.51 24.33
N ASN A 52 17.33 46.80 24.60
CA ASN A 52 17.96 47.87 23.81
C ASN A 52 18.75 48.92 24.61
N ASN A 53 19.24 48.61 25.82
CA ASN A 53 20.14 49.53 26.50
C ASN A 53 21.21 48.82 27.34
N ASN A 54 22.43 48.77 26.80
CA ASN A 54 23.66 48.38 27.49
C ASN A 54 24.05 49.43 28.55
N ASN A 55 23.39 49.43 29.71
CA ASN A 55 23.95 50.11 30.88
C ASN A 55 23.52 49.44 32.21
N PRO A 56 24.45 48.88 33.00
CA PRO A 56 24.13 48.28 34.28
C PRO A 56 24.27 49.32 35.39
N THR A 57 23.16 49.94 35.80
CA THR A 57 23.08 50.65 37.08
C THR A 57 21.82 50.22 37.83
N PRO A 58 21.95 49.59 39.03
CA PRO A 58 20.80 49.18 39.81
C PRO A 58 20.26 50.40 40.57
N ALA A 59 19.16 50.97 40.10
CA ALA A 59 18.35 51.86 40.93
C ALA A 59 17.55 51.02 41.95
N PRO A 60 17.45 51.43 43.23
CA PRO A 60 16.79 50.64 44.25
C PRO A 60 15.29 50.56 43.96
N ALA A 61 14.83 49.34 43.69
CA ALA A 61 13.42 49.02 43.58
C ALA A 61 12.72 49.41 44.89
N ARG A 62 11.73 50.29 44.79
CA ARG A 62 10.87 50.66 45.91
C ARG A 62 10.10 49.42 46.36
N THR A 63 10.40 48.97 47.57
CA THR A 63 9.80 47.80 48.22
C THR A 63 8.39 48.12 48.70
N SER A 64 7.41 48.12 47.81
CA SER A 64 5.98 48.10 48.20
C SER A 64 5.13 47.30 47.24
N ASP A 65 5.75 46.45 46.42
CA ASP A 65 5.05 45.66 45.42
C ASP A 65 4.92 44.20 45.89
N VAL A 66 3.74 43.86 46.40
CA VAL A 66 3.32 42.50 46.77
C VAL A 66 3.16 41.59 45.54
N SER A 67 3.41 42.11 44.33
CA SER A 67 3.15 41.42 43.06
C SER A 67 4.34 40.62 42.49
N THR A 68 5.43 40.43 43.24
CA THR A 68 6.65 39.76 42.71
C THR A 68 6.74 38.25 42.98
N ALA A 69 5.73 37.65 43.61
CA ALA A 69 5.76 36.24 43.99
C ALA A 69 5.43 35.25 42.85
N SER A 70 5.01 35.71 41.66
CA SER A 70 4.65 34.85 40.52
C SER A 70 5.62 35.02 39.33
N LEU A 71 6.91 34.81 39.60
CA LEU A 71 7.98 34.82 38.59
C LEU A 71 8.57 33.44 38.30
N ASP A 72 7.90 32.36 38.72
CA ASP A 72 8.22 31.01 38.24
C ASP A 72 7.36 30.74 37.00
N THR A 73 8.04 30.61 35.85
CA THR A 73 7.56 30.21 34.52
C THR A 73 6.02 30.07 34.40
N PRO A 74 5.32 30.99 33.71
CA PRO A 74 3.86 31.00 33.66
C PRO A 74 3.34 29.73 32.97
N THR A 75 3.04 28.72 33.77
CA THR A 75 2.28 27.55 33.35
C THR A 75 0.80 27.92 33.35
N PRO A 76 -0.02 27.35 32.44
CA PRO A 76 -1.44 27.71 32.32
C PRO A 76 -2.20 27.57 33.65
N THR A 77 -1.80 26.60 34.48
CA THR A 77 -2.36 26.36 35.81
C THR A 77 -1.96 27.45 36.82
N SER A 78 -0.75 28.02 36.72
CA SER A 78 -0.32 29.13 37.57
C SER A 78 -1.11 30.41 37.26
N LEU A 79 -1.37 30.68 35.99
CA LEU A 79 -2.10 31.87 35.56
C LEU A 79 -3.57 31.87 36.04
N GLU A 80 -4.22 30.71 36.04
CA GLU A 80 -5.57 30.56 36.60
C GLU A 80 -5.59 30.83 38.11
N ALA A 81 -4.58 30.34 38.85
CA ALA A 81 -4.46 30.57 40.29
C ALA A 81 -4.23 32.06 40.61
N ASP A 82 -3.37 32.74 39.84
CA ASP A 82 -3.11 34.17 39.99
C ASP A 82 -4.35 35.01 39.68
N LEU A 83 -5.09 34.69 38.61
CA LEU A 83 -6.34 35.38 38.29
C LEU A 83 -7.40 35.20 39.39
N ALA A 84 -7.45 34.02 40.03
CA ALA A 84 -8.32 33.79 41.17
C ALA A 84 -7.89 34.64 42.39
N HIS A 85 -6.60 34.66 42.70
CA HIS A 85 -6.03 35.45 43.80
C HIS A 85 -6.29 36.96 43.61
N TYR A 86 -6.02 37.52 42.41
CA TYR A 86 -6.27 38.93 42.13
C TYR A 86 -7.76 39.27 42.19
N ARG A 87 -8.64 38.39 41.71
CA ARG A 87 -10.10 38.59 41.84
C ARG A 87 -10.52 38.70 43.30
N GLU A 88 -9.98 37.85 44.17
CA GLU A 88 -10.28 37.89 45.60
C GLU A 88 -9.70 39.15 46.27
N LEU A 89 -8.44 39.49 45.98
CA LEU A 89 -7.79 40.70 46.51
C LEU A 89 -8.55 41.96 46.10
N PHE A 90 -8.87 42.12 44.82
CA PHE A 90 -9.62 43.28 44.33
C PHE A 90 -11.05 43.30 44.87
N ALA A 91 -11.69 42.15 45.09
CA ALA A 91 -13.00 42.10 45.74
C ALA A 91 -12.92 42.61 47.19
N LYS A 92 -11.90 42.20 47.96
CA LYS A 92 -11.66 42.67 49.33
C LYS A 92 -11.34 44.17 49.36
N LEU A 93 -10.47 44.63 48.46
CA LEU A 93 -10.10 46.05 48.37
C LEU A 93 -11.29 46.92 47.99
N ARG A 94 -12.09 46.48 47.01
CA ARG A 94 -13.32 47.17 46.61
C ARG A 94 -14.32 47.23 47.76
N PHE A 95 -14.49 46.14 48.52
CA PHE A 95 -15.35 46.12 49.70
C PHE A 95 -14.88 47.12 50.76
N SER A 96 -13.60 47.06 51.14
CA SER A 96 -13.01 47.98 52.13
C SER A 96 -13.13 49.44 51.71
N TYR A 97 -12.87 49.75 50.44
CA TYR A 97 -12.97 51.12 49.91
C TYR A 97 -14.41 51.63 49.93
N VAL A 98 -15.36 50.84 49.42
CA VAL A 98 -16.78 51.23 49.41
C VAL A 98 -17.30 51.39 50.84
N GLU A 99 -16.91 50.51 51.76
CA GLU A 99 -17.26 50.63 53.17
C GLU A 99 -16.67 51.90 53.80
N GLN A 100 -15.40 52.20 53.57
CA GLN A 100 -14.76 53.40 54.11
C GLN A 100 -15.40 54.68 53.55
N VAL A 101 -15.59 54.77 52.24
CA VAL A 101 -16.19 55.93 51.57
C VAL A 101 -17.63 56.12 52.04
N THR A 102 -18.40 55.06 52.24
CA THR A 102 -19.77 55.17 52.75
C THR A 102 -19.80 55.60 54.22
N LYS A 103 -18.92 55.07 55.07
CA LYS A 103 -18.75 55.52 56.46
C LYS A 103 -18.39 57.01 56.53
N GLU A 104 -17.40 57.45 55.75
CA GLU A 104 -16.99 58.86 55.72
C GLU A 104 -18.11 59.77 55.19
N LYS A 105 -18.78 59.37 54.10
CA LYS A 105 -19.91 60.13 53.55
C LYS A 105 -21.07 60.22 54.54
N PHE A 106 -21.37 59.15 55.27
CA PHE A 106 -22.41 59.14 56.30
C PHE A 106 -22.08 60.07 57.46
N ILE A 107 -20.85 60.02 57.98
CA ILE A 107 -20.39 60.94 59.04
C ILE A 107 -20.46 62.39 58.54
N ARG A 108 -20.01 62.66 57.32
CA ARG A 108 -20.05 64.00 56.74
C ARG A 108 -21.49 64.51 56.50
N ALA A 109 -22.43 63.62 56.17
CA ALA A 109 -23.84 63.98 56.00
C ALA A 109 -24.54 64.33 57.34
N ILE A 110 -24.12 63.71 58.44
CA ILE A 110 -24.66 63.97 59.79
C ILE A 110 -23.98 65.19 60.44
N VAL A 111 -22.67 65.34 60.26
CA VAL A 111 -21.84 66.37 60.91
C VAL A 111 -21.74 67.65 60.05
N GLY A 112 -22.05 67.58 58.76
CA GLY A 112 -22.05 68.72 57.85
C GLY A 112 -23.17 69.70 58.16
N ASP A 113 -22.90 71.00 57.99
CA ASP A 113 -23.84 72.08 58.21
C ASP A 113 -24.15 72.75 56.85
N PRO A 114 -25.37 72.61 56.28
CA PRO A 114 -26.57 71.97 56.84
C PRO A 114 -26.59 70.44 56.72
N PRO A 115 -27.25 69.74 57.66
CA PRO A 115 -27.33 68.27 57.66
C PRO A 115 -28.11 67.78 56.43
N GLN A 116 -27.56 66.76 55.77
CA GLN A 116 -28.11 66.24 54.53
C GLN A 116 -29.19 65.19 54.85
N ILE A 117 -30.45 65.61 54.89
CA ILE A 117 -31.60 64.74 55.15
C ILE A 117 -32.07 64.16 53.81
N VAL A 118 -31.83 62.87 53.60
CA VAL A 118 -32.31 62.17 52.40
C VAL A 118 -33.83 62.03 52.51
N SER A 119 -34.57 62.59 51.57
CA SER A 119 -36.03 62.48 51.54
C SER A 119 -36.47 61.09 51.06
N ALA A 120 -37.65 60.63 51.50
CA ALA A 120 -38.21 59.36 51.02
C ALA A 120 -38.42 59.34 49.50
N GLN A 121 -38.66 60.51 48.90
CA GLN A 121 -38.83 60.67 47.46
C GLN A 121 -37.50 60.52 46.70
N GLU A 122 -36.40 61.11 47.19
CA GLU A 122 -35.06 60.90 46.61
C GLU A 122 -34.64 59.43 46.66
N ASN A 123 -34.95 58.72 47.76
CA ASN A 123 -34.69 57.29 47.85
C ASN A 123 -35.48 56.50 46.80
N ALA A 124 -36.77 56.80 46.61
CA ALA A 124 -37.59 56.14 45.59
C ALA A 124 -37.05 56.39 44.17
N GLU A 125 -36.59 57.62 43.87
CA GLU A 125 -35.98 57.97 42.58
C GLU A 125 -34.64 57.24 42.36
N LEU A 126 -33.78 57.17 43.39
CA LEU A 126 -32.52 56.43 43.34
C LEU A 126 -32.73 54.92 43.21
N GLU A 127 -33.75 54.36 43.86
CA GLU A 127 -34.14 52.96 43.73
C GLU A 127 -34.61 52.64 42.31
N ALA A 128 -35.44 53.51 41.72
CA ALA A 128 -35.89 53.36 40.34
C ALA A 128 -34.72 53.45 39.35
N GLY A 129 -33.81 54.42 39.53
CA GLY A 129 -32.59 54.56 38.73
C GLY A 129 -31.66 53.35 38.84
N ASN A 130 -31.44 52.85 40.06
CA ASN A 130 -30.64 51.65 40.30
C ASN A 130 -31.28 50.38 39.71
N ALA A 131 -32.61 50.26 39.76
CA ALA A 131 -33.32 49.16 39.14
C ALA A 131 -33.15 49.16 37.62
N ALA A 132 -33.29 50.33 36.98
CA ALA A 132 -33.04 50.50 35.54
C ALA A 132 -31.59 50.18 35.16
N ALA A 133 -30.61 50.72 35.90
CA ALA A 133 -29.19 50.46 35.67
C ALA A 133 -28.84 48.97 35.89
N LYS A 134 -29.40 48.32 36.90
CA LYS A 134 -29.24 46.87 37.13
C LYS A 134 -29.84 46.05 35.99
N ALA A 135 -31.01 46.44 35.46
CA ALA A 135 -31.62 45.76 34.33
C ALA A 135 -30.75 45.89 33.07
N ALA A 136 -30.24 47.09 32.78
CA ALA A 136 -29.32 47.34 31.66
C ALA A 136 -28.02 46.52 31.81
N LEU A 137 -27.42 46.50 33.02
CA LEU A 137 -26.21 45.73 33.29
C LEU A 137 -26.44 44.22 33.13
N LYS A 138 -27.61 43.71 33.55
CA LYS A 138 -27.95 42.29 33.36
C LYS A 138 -28.04 41.93 31.88
N ARG A 139 -28.70 42.77 31.07
CA ARG A 139 -28.77 42.59 29.60
C ARG A 139 -27.38 42.59 28.97
N LEU A 140 -26.55 43.59 29.30
CA LEU A 140 -25.20 43.66 28.75
C LEU A 140 -24.34 42.45 29.16
N LYS A 141 -24.49 41.97 30.40
CA LYS A 141 -23.80 40.74 30.85
C LYS A 141 -24.23 39.51 30.07
N THR A 142 -25.53 39.35 29.78
CA THR A 142 -26.00 38.22 28.98
C THR A 142 -25.51 38.32 27.53
N ASP A 143 -25.46 39.52 26.96
CA ASP A 143 -24.98 39.74 25.60
C ASP A 143 -23.48 39.44 25.49
N VAL A 144 -22.67 39.94 26.44
CA VAL A 144 -21.23 39.65 26.51
C VAL A 144 -20.99 38.16 26.70
N ALA A 145 -21.74 37.50 27.58
CA ALA A 145 -21.61 36.05 27.76
C ALA A 145 -21.93 35.27 26.48
N ALA A 146 -22.95 35.68 25.73
CA ALA A 146 -23.29 35.10 24.43
C ALA A 146 -22.18 35.33 23.39
N MET A 147 -21.63 36.54 23.31
CA MET A 147 -20.51 36.86 22.41
C MET A 147 -19.26 36.05 22.75
N VAL A 148 -18.93 35.86 24.03
CA VAL A 148 -17.79 35.04 24.45
C VAL A 148 -18.00 33.58 24.03
N ALA A 149 -19.18 33.01 24.27
CA ALA A 149 -19.50 31.64 23.83
C ALA A 149 -19.40 31.48 22.30
N GLU A 150 -19.86 32.48 21.55
CA GLU A 150 -19.71 32.51 20.10
C GLU A 150 -18.24 32.59 19.66
N LEU A 151 -17.44 33.43 20.30
CA LEU A 151 -16.01 33.54 20.02
C LEU A 151 -15.27 32.23 20.33
N GLU A 152 -15.60 31.55 21.42
CA GLU A 152 -15.00 30.26 21.74
C GLU A 152 -15.36 29.18 20.70
N THR A 153 -16.61 29.11 20.27
CA THR A 153 -17.03 28.15 19.24
C THR A 153 -16.36 28.43 17.90
N ARG A 154 -16.28 29.69 17.50
CA ARG A 154 -15.54 30.12 16.30
C ARG A 154 -14.05 29.83 16.43
N GLY A 155 -13.45 30.08 17.60
CA GLY A 155 -12.05 29.79 17.90
C GLY A 155 -11.73 28.31 17.77
N ARG A 156 -12.53 27.45 18.40
CA ARG A 156 -12.41 25.97 18.27
C ARG A 156 -12.56 25.52 16.81
N GLY A 157 -13.52 26.08 16.08
CA GLY A 157 -13.71 25.81 14.66
C GLY A 157 -12.54 26.25 13.79
N LEU A 158 -11.92 27.40 14.11
CA LEU A 158 -10.76 27.91 13.39
C LEU A 158 -9.53 27.03 13.61
N VAL A 159 -9.26 26.60 14.85
CA VAL A 159 -8.16 25.69 15.16
C VAL A 159 -8.30 24.38 14.39
N ALA A 160 -9.49 23.77 14.39
CA ALA A 160 -9.72 22.54 13.65
C ALA A 160 -9.47 22.69 12.13
N ARG A 161 -9.91 23.81 11.54
CA ARG A 161 -9.65 24.10 10.12
C ARG A 161 -8.18 24.38 9.83
N TYR A 162 -7.49 25.05 10.74
CA TYR A 162 -6.07 25.35 10.62
C TYR A 162 -5.23 24.07 10.60
N GLU A 163 -5.54 23.10 11.48
CA GLU A 163 -4.84 21.81 11.49
C GLU A 163 -5.04 21.05 10.17
N VAL A 164 -6.27 21.02 9.62
CA VAL A 164 -6.53 20.39 8.31
C VAL A 164 -5.71 21.05 7.20
N VAL A 165 -5.72 22.39 7.13
CA VAL A 165 -4.93 23.12 6.12
C VAL A 165 -3.43 22.87 6.30
N ARG A 166 -2.95 22.73 7.54
CA ARG A 166 -1.55 22.42 7.84
C ARG A 166 -1.15 21.01 7.37
N GLU A 167 -2.02 20.02 7.56
CA GLU A 167 -1.83 18.66 7.03
C GLU A 167 -1.81 18.65 5.50
N GLU A 168 -2.78 19.31 4.86
CA GLU A 168 -2.83 19.45 3.40
C GLU A 168 -1.59 20.15 2.83
N LEU A 169 -1.10 21.18 3.54
CA LEU A 169 0.13 21.88 3.18
C LEU A 169 1.36 20.97 3.23
N ALA A 170 1.44 20.08 4.23
CA ALA A 170 2.53 19.11 4.33
C ALA A 170 2.53 18.13 3.15
N VAL A 171 1.34 17.66 2.75
CA VAL A 171 1.18 16.80 1.56
C VAL A 171 1.57 17.55 0.29
N LEU A 172 1.11 18.80 0.13
CA LEU A 172 1.42 19.61 -1.04
C LEU A 172 2.92 19.90 -1.19
N ARG A 173 3.67 19.96 -0.09
CA ARG A 173 5.13 20.11 -0.09
C ARG A 173 5.87 18.85 -0.47
N ALA A 174 5.36 17.67 -0.13
CA ALA A 174 5.97 16.39 -0.49
C ALA A 174 5.74 16.03 -1.97
N LEU A 175 4.60 16.46 -2.52
CA LEU A 175 4.14 16.05 -3.85
C LEU A 175 5.13 16.35 -5.01
N PRO A 176 5.82 17.51 -5.07
CA PRO A 176 6.79 17.79 -6.13
C PRO A 176 7.95 16.78 -6.14
N ALA A 177 8.50 16.44 -4.98
CA ALA A 177 9.59 15.48 -4.88
C ALA A 177 9.14 14.06 -5.30
N GLU A 178 7.91 13.68 -4.96
CA GLU A 178 7.32 12.42 -5.42
C GLU A 178 7.10 12.39 -6.93
N ILE A 179 6.65 13.50 -7.52
CA ILE A 179 6.49 13.64 -8.98
C ILE A 179 7.86 13.51 -9.65
N ASP A 180 8.88 14.21 -9.18
CA ASP A 180 10.22 14.14 -9.75
C ASP A 180 10.78 12.71 -9.69
N GLY A 181 10.62 12.02 -8.54
CA GLY A 181 11.01 10.63 -8.39
C GLY A 181 10.19 9.65 -9.25
N LEU A 182 8.92 9.93 -9.55
CA LEU A 182 8.14 9.17 -10.51
C LEU A 182 8.60 9.44 -11.95
N GLU A 183 8.91 10.69 -12.30
CA GLU A 183 9.40 11.05 -13.61
C GLU A 183 10.76 10.41 -13.92
N GLU A 184 11.68 10.38 -12.94
CA GLU A 184 12.96 9.69 -13.04
C GLU A 184 12.77 8.18 -13.30
N ARG A 185 11.94 7.52 -12.49
CA ARG A 185 11.60 6.09 -12.69
C ARG A 185 11.00 5.83 -14.07
N VAL A 186 10.14 6.72 -14.57
CA VAL A 186 9.56 6.61 -15.91
C VAL A 186 10.64 6.80 -16.99
N ARG A 187 11.58 7.73 -16.80
CA ARG A 187 12.72 7.92 -17.73
C ARG A 187 13.61 6.67 -17.75
N ASP A 188 13.92 6.10 -16.59
CA ASP A 188 14.73 4.88 -16.46
C ASP A 188 14.06 3.68 -17.12
N LEU A 189 12.77 3.45 -16.83
CA LEU A 189 12.01 2.36 -17.45
C LEU A 189 11.93 2.52 -18.97
N ARG A 190 11.77 3.75 -19.46
CA ARG A 190 11.80 4.02 -20.90
C ARG A 190 13.17 3.78 -21.52
N ALA A 191 14.25 4.13 -20.83
CA ALA A 191 15.61 3.88 -21.27
C ALA A 191 15.91 2.37 -21.31
N GLN A 192 15.54 1.63 -20.27
CA GLN A 192 15.62 0.17 -20.21
C GLN A 192 14.82 -0.48 -21.33
N HIS A 193 13.58 -0.05 -21.55
CA HIS A 193 12.74 -0.55 -22.63
C HIS A 193 13.34 -0.23 -24.01
N ALA A 194 13.95 0.95 -24.21
CA ALA A 194 14.65 1.29 -25.44
C ALA A 194 15.90 0.42 -25.66
N LEU A 195 16.66 0.13 -24.60
CA LEU A 195 17.81 -0.78 -24.63
C LEU A 195 17.39 -2.21 -24.99
N LEU A 196 16.36 -2.74 -24.34
CA LEU A 196 15.82 -4.08 -24.63
C LEU A 196 15.35 -4.18 -26.09
N ARG A 197 14.68 -3.12 -26.59
CA ARG A 197 14.26 -3.03 -27.98
C ARG A 197 15.46 -2.98 -28.95
N ALA A 198 16.51 -2.24 -28.61
CA ALA A 198 17.72 -2.15 -29.44
C ALA A 198 18.54 -3.45 -29.42
N ALA A 199 18.59 -4.15 -28.28
CA ALA A 199 19.25 -5.44 -28.12
C ALA A 199 18.50 -6.60 -28.80
N GLY A 200 17.28 -6.36 -29.31
CA GLY A 200 16.48 -7.38 -29.98
C GLY A 200 16.04 -8.54 -29.08
N VAL A 201 16.15 -8.38 -27.75
CA VAL A 201 15.77 -9.42 -26.79
C VAL A 201 14.24 -9.43 -26.68
N GLY A 202 13.62 -10.46 -27.23
CA GLY A 202 12.16 -10.63 -27.21
C GLY A 202 11.43 -9.61 -28.09
N PRO A 203 11.57 -9.64 -29.43
CA PRO A 203 10.84 -8.76 -30.34
C PRO A 203 9.32 -8.87 -30.12
N GLU A 204 8.84 -10.07 -29.77
CA GLU A 204 7.48 -10.39 -29.34
C GLU A 204 6.99 -9.52 -28.16
N MET A 205 7.89 -9.28 -27.18
CA MET A 205 7.62 -8.57 -25.92
C MET A 205 7.68 -7.05 -26.08
N SER A 206 8.32 -6.57 -27.14
CA SER A 206 8.41 -5.14 -27.50
C SER A 206 7.27 -4.67 -28.43
N MET A 207 6.33 -5.56 -28.73
CA MET A 207 5.21 -5.26 -29.62
C MET A 207 4.10 -4.46 -28.92
N PRO A 208 3.42 -3.55 -29.62
CA PRO A 208 2.20 -2.92 -29.13
C PRO A 208 1.14 -3.97 -28.75
N LEU A 209 0.33 -3.67 -27.72
CA LEU A 209 -0.69 -4.57 -27.18
C LEU A 209 -1.64 -5.16 -28.23
N GLY A 210 -2.01 -4.39 -29.26
CA GLY A 210 -2.85 -4.89 -30.35
C GLY A 210 -2.18 -6.01 -31.16
N LYS A 211 -0.87 -5.89 -31.42
CA LYS A 211 -0.11 -6.91 -32.17
C LYS A 211 0.15 -8.15 -31.31
N THR A 212 0.42 -7.99 -30.02
CA THR A 212 0.57 -9.15 -29.12
C THR A 212 -0.73 -9.93 -28.98
N ARG A 213 -1.87 -9.26 -28.86
CA ARG A 213 -3.19 -9.93 -28.87
C ARG A 213 -3.44 -10.72 -30.14
N ALA A 214 -3.18 -10.11 -31.31
CA ALA A 214 -3.33 -10.80 -32.59
C ALA A 214 -2.40 -12.02 -32.70
N LEU A 215 -1.15 -11.91 -32.24
CA LEU A 215 -0.21 -13.03 -32.23
C LEU A 215 -0.67 -14.15 -31.28
N VAL A 216 -1.13 -13.81 -30.08
CA VAL A 216 -1.68 -14.78 -29.11
C VAL A 216 -2.91 -15.50 -29.68
N GLU A 217 -3.81 -14.78 -30.34
CA GLU A 217 -4.95 -15.41 -31.02
C GLU A 217 -4.50 -16.33 -32.17
N GLY A 218 -3.50 -15.92 -32.96
CA GLY A 218 -2.89 -16.76 -34.00
C GLY A 218 -2.35 -18.07 -33.41
N ARG A 219 -1.52 -17.98 -32.37
CA ARG A 219 -0.98 -19.14 -31.65
C ARG A 219 -2.08 -20.03 -31.05
N ARG A 220 -3.16 -19.45 -30.53
CA ARG A 220 -4.31 -20.22 -30.04
C ARG A 220 -5.01 -20.99 -31.15
N ARG A 221 -5.15 -20.41 -32.34
CA ARG A 221 -5.72 -21.10 -33.51
C ARG A 221 -4.81 -22.25 -33.98
N GLU A 222 -3.49 -22.02 -34.01
CA GLU A 222 -2.49 -23.05 -34.32
C GLU A 222 -2.57 -24.22 -33.33
N LEU A 223 -2.59 -23.94 -32.02
CA LEU A 223 -2.73 -24.95 -30.97
C LEU A 223 -4.03 -25.76 -31.13
N GLY A 224 -5.16 -25.09 -31.39
CA GLY A 224 -6.42 -25.79 -31.65
C GLY A 224 -6.42 -26.60 -32.95
N GLY A 225 -5.60 -26.24 -33.93
CA GLY A 225 -5.36 -27.04 -35.13
C GLY A 225 -4.57 -28.32 -34.83
N LEU A 226 -3.46 -28.17 -34.12
CA LEU A 226 -2.61 -29.28 -33.68
C LEU A 226 -3.36 -30.24 -32.76
N GLU A 227 -4.20 -29.74 -31.85
CA GLU A 227 -5.01 -30.57 -30.97
C GLU A 227 -5.99 -31.46 -31.73
N ARG A 228 -6.64 -30.93 -32.79
CA ARG A 228 -7.48 -31.72 -33.69
C ARG A 228 -6.68 -32.75 -34.48
N GLU A 229 -5.47 -32.40 -34.93
CA GLU A 229 -4.60 -33.35 -35.63
C GLU A 229 -4.18 -34.49 -34.69
N VAL A 230 -3.84 -34.18 -33.45
CA VAL A 230 -3.54 -35.17 -32.40
C VAL A 230 -4.76 -36.05 -32.12
N GLU A 231 -5.97 -35.49 -32.09
CA GLU A 231 -7.21 -36.26 -31.93
C GLU A 231 -7.45 -37.21 -33.10
N VAL A 232 -7.28 -36.74 -34.35
CA VAL A 232 -7.44 -37.55 -35.56
C VAL A 232 -6.41 -38.68 -35.60
N VAL A 233 -5.13 -38.36 -35.40
CA VAL A 233 -4.05 -39.36 -35.39
C VAL A 233 -4.26 -40.32 -34.23
N GLY A 234 -4.58 -39.81 -33.04
CA GLY A 234 -4.91 -40.59 -31.85
C GLY A 234 -6.06 -41.57 -32.08
N GLY A 235 -7.09 -41.18 -32.84
CA GLY A 235 -8.20 -42.06 -33.25
C GLY A 235 -7.81 -43.12 -34.28
N GLN A 236 -6.77 -42.88 -35.09
CA GLN A 236 -6.25 -43.84 -36.08
C GLN A 236 -5.30 -44.88 -35.46
N VAL A 237 -4.54 -44.50 -34.42
CA VAL A 237 -3.62 -45.40 -33.70
C VAL A 237 -4.27 -46.73 -33.27
N PRO A 238 -5.44 -46.77 -32.59
CA PRO A 238 -6.03 -48.04 -32.16
C PRO A 238 -6.48 -48.92 -33.33
N ARG A 239 -6.95 -48.32 -34.44
CA ARG A 239 -7.34 -49.07 -35.64
C ARG A 239 -6.12 -49.74 -36.28
N LYS A 240 -5.05 -48.96 -36.49
CA LYS A 240 -3.78 -49.48 -37.01
C LYS A 240 -3.15 -50.51 -36.08
N ARG A 241 -3.25 -50.32 -34.76
CA ARG A 241 -2.82 -51.31 -33.78
C ARG A 241 -3.58 -52.63 -33.93
N LYS A 242 -4.91 -52.60 -34.07
CA LYS A 242 -5.73 -53.79 -34.32
C LYS A 242 -5.38 -54.47 -35.66
N GLU A 243 -5.14 -53.69 -36.72
CA GLU A 243 -4.69 -54.22 -38.02
C GLU A 243 -3.34 -54.94 -37.90
N VAL A 244 -2.38 -54.36 -37.18
CA VAL A 244 -1.07 -54.99 -36.92
C VAL A 244 -1.21 -56.26 -36.10
N GLU A 245 -2.03 -56.28 -35.05
CA GLU A 245 -2.29 -57.50 -34.27
C GLU A 245 -2.95 -58.60 -35.12
N ARG A 246 -3.90 -58.25 -35.99
CA ARG A 246 -4.53 -59.20 -36.94
C ARG A 246 -3.49 -59.79 -37.90
N LEU A 247 -2.66 -58.95 -38.51
CA LEU A 247 -1.60 -59.39 -39.42
C LEU A 247 -0.55 -60.24 -38.69
N ARG A 248 -0.19 -59.92 -37.45
CA ARG A 248 0.67 -60.76 -36.60
C ARG A 248 0.06 -62.13 -36.37
N GLY A 249 -1.23 -62.21 -36.08
CA GLY A 249 -1.95 -63.49 -35.96
C GLY A 249 -1.95 -64.30 -37.26
N GLU A 250 -2.12 -63.64 -38.41
CA GLU A 250 -2.05 -64.30 -39.73
C GLU A 250 -0.64 -64.82 -40.04
N VAL A 251 0.40 -64.03 -39.76
CA VAL A 251 1.80 -64.45 -39.92
C VAL A 251 2.10 -65.64 -39.02
N ALA A 252 1.72 -65.61 -37.75
CA ALA A 252 1.90 -66.74 -36.83
C ALA A 252 1.18 -68.02 -37.31
N ALA A 253 -0.03 -67.88 -37.88
CA ALA A 253 -0.75 -69.01 -38.45
C ALA A 253 -0.06 -69.59 -39.70
N LEU A 254 0.49 -68.72 -40.58
CA LEU A 254 1.27 -69.13 -41.75
C LEU A 254 2.59 -69.79 -41.35
N GLU A 255 3.28 -69.26 -40.34
CA GLU A 255 4.48 -69.86 -39.76
C GLU A 255 4.19 -71.25 -39.19
N ASN A 256 3.07 -71.42 -38.47
CA ASN A 256 2.64 -72.73 -37.98
C ASN A 256 2.30 -73.70 -39.12
N ARG A 257 1.61 -73.24 -40.17
CA ARG A 257 1.33 -74.07 -41.36
C ARG A 257 2.61 -74.48 -42.07
N ARG A 258 3.58 -73.57 -42.18
CA ARG A 258 4.91 -73.84 -42.72
C ARG A 258 5.68 -74.84 -41.86
N ALA A 259 5.69 -74.66 -40.54
CA ALA A 259 6.33 -75.61 -39.62
C ALA A 259 5.69 -77.01 -39.71
N ASN A 260 4.36 -77.09 -39.80
CA ASN A 260 3.64 -78.35 -39.98
C ASN A 260 3.93 -79.00 -41.34
N SER A 261 4.00 -78.23 -42.43
CA SER A 261 4.35 -78.77 -43.75
C SER A 261 5.82 -79.21 -43.82
N GLU A 262 6.73 -78.46 -43.21
CA GLU A 262 8.14 -78.85 -43.06
C GLU A 262 8.27 -80.12 -42.20
N ALA A 263 7.51 -80.24 -41.10
CA ALA A 263 7.48 -81.44 -40.28
C ALA A 263 6.91 -82.64 -41.06
N ALA A 264 5.78 -82.47 -41.76
CA ALA A 264 5.20 -83.51 -42.61
C ALA A 264 6.15 -83.93 -43.74
N ALA A 265 6.88 -82.99 -44.35
CA ALA A 265 7.89 -83.27 -45.36
C ALA A 265 9.09 -84.02 -44.76
N ARG A 266 9.56 -83.64 -43.57
CA ARG A 266 10.62 -84.36 -42.84
C ARG A 266 10.17 -85.77 -42.46
N GLU A 267 8.95 -85.95 -41.99
CA GLU A 267 8.39 -87.27 -41.71
C GLU A 267 8.22 -88.12 -42.96
N ALA A 268 7.76 -87.54 -44.08
CA ALA A 268 7.68 -88.24 -45.36
C ALA A 268 9.06 -88.66 -45.87
N LYS A 269 10.08 -87.79 -45.70
CA LYS A 269 11.48 -88.13 -45.99
C LYS A 269 11.97 -89.27 -45.10
N ARG A 270 11.74 -89.20 -43.78
CA ARG A 270 12.08 -90.30 -42.84
C ARG A 270 11.34 -91.59 -43.17
N ARG A 271 10.06 -91.55 -43.57
CA ARG A 271 9.32 -92.74 -44.02
C ARG A 271 9.90 -93.31 -45.31
N ARG A 272 10.34 -92.48 -46.26
CA ARG A 272 11.04 -92.95 -47.48
C ARG A 272 12.40 -93.57 -47.14
N GLU A 273 13.20 -92.92 -46.29
CA GLU A 273 14.49 -93.43 -45.85
C GLU A 273 14.33 -94.76 -45.09
N ASN A 274 13.34 -94.87 -44.19
CA ASN A 274 13.06 -96.12 -43.49
C ASN A 274 12.48 -97.22 -44.42
N ALA A 275 11.70 -96.84 -45.44
CA ALA A 275 11.18 -97.79 -46.43
C ALA A 275 12.28 -98.27 -47.42
N GLN A 276 13.24 -97.42 -47.77
CA GLN A 276 14.41 -97.79 -48.58
C GLN A 276 15.46 -98.55 -47.77
N GLY A 277 15.66 -98.19 -46.50
CA GLY A 277 16.57 -98.89 -45.59
C GLY A 277 16.14 -100.33 -45.29
N GLY A 278 14.84 -100.63 -45.33
CA GLY A 278 14.37 -102.02 -45.21
C GLY A 278 14.70 -102.90 -46.42
N VAL A 279 14.73 -102.33 -47.63
CA VAL A 279 15.02 -103.09 -48.86
C VAL A 279 16.54 -103.27 -49.05
N GLU A 280 17.34 -102.27 -48.67
CA GLU A 280 18.81 -102.37 -48.70
C GLU A 280 19.33 -103.32 -47.62
N ASP A 281 18.77 -103.32 -46.41
CA ASP A 281 19.13 -104.29 -45.36
C ASP A 281 18.70 -105.73 -45.70
N GLU A 282 17.55 -105.94 -46.34
CA GLU A 282 17.15 -107.26 -46.84
C GLU A 282 18.05 -107.76 -47.98
N LEU A 283 18.48 -106.86 -48.88
CA LEU A 283 19.42 -107.19 -49.96
C LEU A 283 20.83 -107.46 -49.42
N GLU A 284 21.30 -106.71 -48.43
CA GLU A 284 22.57 -106.99 -47.75
C GLU A 284 22.52 -108.30 -46.96
N ALA A 285 21.41 -108.59 -46.27
CA ALA A 285 21.22 -109.86 -45.57
C ALA A 285 21.24 -111.05 -46.53
N ARG A 286 20.58 -110.92 -47.69
CA ARG A 286 20.66 -111.91 -48.79
C ARG A 286 22.07 -112.00 -49.35
N GLY A 287 22.77 -110.88 -49.56
CA GLY A 287 24.15 -110.87 -50.05
C GLY A 287 25.13 -111.57 -49.09
N ARG A 288 24.98 -111.36 -47.77
CA ARG A 288 25.76 -112.06 -46.74
C ARG A 288 25.44 -113.55 -46.72
N TRP A 289 24.17 -113.93 -46.87
CA TRP A 289 23.76 -115.34 -46.98
C TRP A 289 24.29 -116.01 -48.26
N TYR A 290 24.28 -115.31 -49.40
CA TYR A 290 24.85 -115.83 -50.64
C TYR A 290 26.38 -115.98 -50.56
N ARG A 291 27.10 -115.06 -49.91
CA ARG A 291 28.54 -115.23 -49.67
C ARG A 291 28.84 -116.36 -48.67
N ALA A 292 28.01 -116.53 -47.65
CA ALA A 292 28.14 -117.63 -46.69
C ALA A 292 27.85 -119.00 -47.35
N SER A 293 26.84 -119.08 -48.22
CA SER A 293 26.56 -120.30 -48.99
C SER A 293 27.62 -120.56 -50.07
N GLU A 294 28.16 -119.52 -50.70
CA GLU A 294 29.30 -119.64 -51.64
C GLU A 294 30.57 -120.16 -50.93
N THR A 295 30.87 -119.70 -49.72
CA THR A 295 32.00 -120.21 -48.93
C THR A 295 31.82 -121.66 -48.50
N VAL A 296 30.62 -122.08 -48.10
CA VAL A 296 30.31 -123.49 -47.81
C VAL A 296 30.36 -124.36 -49.06
N LEU A 297 29.82 -123.89 -50.20
CA LEU A 297 29.90 -124.60 -51.48
C LEU A 297 31.34 -124.74 -51.98
N ARG A 298 32.19 -123.72 -51.80
CA ARG A 298 33.64 -123.81 -52.08
C ARG A 298 34.33 -124.85 -51.20
N GLN A 299 33.93 -125.00 -49.93
CA GLN A 299 34.50 -126.00 -49.01
C GLN A 299 34.08 -127.45 -49.33
N VAL A 300 32.89 -127.66 -49.90
CA VAL A 300 32.38 -129.02 -50.23
C VAL A 300 32.87 -129.50 -51.61
N LEU A 301 33.24 -128.60 -52.52
CA LEU A 301 33.67 -128.92 -53.88
C LEU A 301 35.21 -128.95 -54.07
N ASP A 302 35.99 -128.73 -53.02
CA ASP A 302 37.48 -128.82 -53.02
C ASP A 302 38.17 -128.07 -54.18
N LEU A 303 37.58 -126.94 -54.60
CA LEU A 303 38.14 -126.05 -55.61
C LEU A 303 39.12 -125.08 -54.92
N LYS A 304 40.42 -125.37 -55.02
CA LYS A 304 41.49 -124.43 -54.65
C LYS A 304 41.46 -123.21 -55.59
N GLY A 305 41.23 -122.04 -55.01
CA GLY A 305 41.27 -120.73 -55.68
C GLY A 305 40.38 -119.72 -54.99
#